data_AF-A0A3M1EJ88-F1
#
_entry.id   AF-A0A3M1EJ88-F1
#
_cell.length_a   1.000
_cell.length_b   1.000
_cell.length_c   1.000
_cell.angle_alpha   90.00
_cell.angle_beta   90.00
_cell.angle_gamma   90.00
#
_symmetry.space_group_name_H-M   'P 1'
#
loop_
_entity.id
_entity.type
_entity.pdbx_description
1 polymer ?
#
loop_
_entity_poly.entity_id
_entity_poly.type
_entity_poly.pdbx_seq_one_letter_code
_entity_poly.pdbx_strand_id
1 'polypeptide(L)'
;MERIFRCASIPLPFKGTDQSVSPTRMAGGNPPDREHSGFARSDFTDTPPPVATAVAGGISGSRQPAGAPARPTGAGVAYRPEIIRGIAREVERGAVAVVGMGFLLPGAEAHEERFWELLRTGEVAITKVPDRVWPPARFLDPSGTDPTRSYTDLGAFLPDRPFPARRFRIPPASVPLLDKNQCSALEAAAAALADAGNPQEDPEIRRRTDVILGMAQGDDLRERTAARIMLDALERDGGMKLPLERLGFPLPQVREDSMPGELANVVAGRIAATFDLSGANFTVDAACAGSLVALATAIDRLRSGRADWILSGGIDRNMGIAAYTKFCRLGALSRHGSFPFDRRADGFVMGEGGAVFVLRRLSDALRDGQRIRAIILGAGTASDGRGKGITAPN
;
A
#
# COMPACT_ATOMS: atom_id res chain seq x y z
N MET A 1 -22.14 -10.49 -39.53
CA MET A 1 -21.30 -11.10 -40.57
C MET A 1 -20.58 -12.28 -39.93
N GLU A 2 -21.23 -13.43 -40.00
CA GLU A 2 -20.90 -14.69 -39.32
C GLU A 2 -19.68 -15.41 -39.92
N ARG A 3 -19.02 -16.24 -39.09
CA ARG A 3 -18.01 -17.28 -39.38
C ARG A 3 -16.67 -16.71 -39.91
N ILE A 4 -15.49 -17.19 -39.51
CA ILE A 4 -14.94 -18.55 -39.59
C ILE A 4 -13.68 -18.59 -38.68
N PHE A 5 -13.53 -19.58 -37.80
CA PHE A 5 -12.42 -20.57 -37.79
C PHE A 5 -12.51 -21.51 -36.56
N ARG A 6 -12.74 -22.80 -36.86
CA ARG A 6 -12.51 -23.97 -36.00
C ARG A 6 -11.25 -24.69 -36.52
N CYS A 7 -10.40 -25.17 -35.62
CA CYS A 7 -9.59 -26.41 -35.67
C CYS A 7 -8.52 -26.31 -34.56
N ALA A 8 -8.09 -27.35 -33.85
CA ALA A 8 -8.48 -28.74 -33.70
C ALA A 8 -7.82 -29.26 -32.40
N SER A 9 -8.47 -30.19 -31.72
CA SER A 9 -7.99 -30.86 -30.50
C SER A 9 -7.45 -32.24 -30.86
N ILE A 10 -6.28 -32.64 -30.34
CA ILE A 10 -5.81 -34.05 -30.29
C ILE A 10 -4.97 -34.26 -28.98
N PRO A 11 -5.01 -35.44 -28.32
CA PRO A 11 -4.78 -35.61 -26.87
C PRO A 11 -3.48 -36.35 -26.45
N LEU A 12 -3.07 -36.12 -25.17
CA LEU A 12 -2.49 -37.01 -24.10
C LEU A 12 -1.42 -38.10 -24.44
N PRO A 13 -0.43 -38.39 -23.56
CA PRO A 13 -0.72 -39.17 -22.34
C PRO A 13 0.11 -38.88 -21.06
N PHE A 14 -0.58 -39.12 -19.94
CA PHE A 14 -0.01 -39.50 -18.64
C PHE A 14 0.68 -40.87 -18.71
N LYS A 15 1.83 -41.00 -18.05
CA LYS A 15 2.30 -42.25 -17.44
C LYS A 15 2.92 -41.93 -16.09
N GLY A 16 2.35 -42.50 -15.03
CA GLY A 16 2.95 -42.50 -13.70
C GLY A 16 4.02 -43.58 -13.57
N THR A 17 4.92 -43.37 -12.62
CA THR A 17 5.58 -44.44 -11.87
C THR A 17 5.69 -44.01 -10.42
N ASP A 18 5.08 -44.85 -9.61
CA ASP A 18 5.12 -44.99 -8.16
C ASP A 18 6.56 -45.22 -7.67
N GLN A 19 7.00 -44.48 -6.63
CA GLN A 19 7.96 -44.98 -5.64
C GLN A 19 7.68 -44.33 -4.27
N SER A 20 7.17 -45.18 -3.39
CA SER A 20 7.05 -45.07 -1.94
C SER A 20 8.37 -44.71 -1.22
N VAL A 21 8.31 -43.77 -0.27
CA VAL A 21 9.25 -43.72 0.86
C VAL A 21 8.46 -43.45 2.14
N SER A 22 8.52 -44.39 3.08
CA SER A 22 7.90 -44.33 4.41
C SER A 22 8.71 -43.45 5.39
N PRO A 23 8.08 -42.92 6.46
CA PRO A 23 8.70 -41.94 7.35
C PRO A 23 9.49 -42.60 8.49
N THR A 24 10.68 -42.06 8.78
CA THR A 24 11.46 -42.45 9.97
C THR A 24 11.21 -41.46 11.10
N ARG A 25 10.66 -41.96 12.21
CA ARG A 25 10.66 -41.32 13.54
C ARG A 25 12.10 -41.19 14.05
N MET A 26 12.47 -40.03 14.59
CA MET A 26 13.39 -39.95 15.73
C MET A 26 12.96 -38.80 16.64
N ALA A 27 12.95 -39.11 17.94
CA ALA A 27 12.52 -38.30 19.05
C ALA A 27 13.65 -37.41 19.60
N GLY A 28 13.28 -36.40 20.38
CA GLY A 28 14.03 -36.01 21.58
C GLY A 28 14.60 -34.59 21.61
N GLY A 29 14.08 -33.78 22.54
CA GLY A 29 14.89 -32.84 23.33
C GLY A 29 14.65 -31.35 23.13
N ASN A 30 13.72 -30.77 23.89
CA ASN A 30 13.75 -29.35 24.26
C ASN A 30 14.76 -29.13 25.41
N PRO A 31 15.56 -28.05 25.38
CA PRO A 31 16.07 -27.43 26.59
C PRO A 31 15.33 -26.11 26.93
N PRO A 32 15.33 -25.69 28.21
CA PRO A 32 14.32 -24.81 28.78
C PRO A 32 14.63 -23.31 28.68
N ASP A 33 13.54 -22.54 28.77
CA ASP A 33 13.36 -21.22 29.38
C ASP A 33 14.60 -20.33 29.54
N ARG A 34 14.64 -19.26 28.73
CA ARG A 34 15.37 -18.04 29.08
C ARG A 34 14.39 -16.93 29.39
N GLU A 35 14.51 -16.49 30.65
CA GLU A 35 13.85 -15.39 31.32
C GLU A 35 13.69 -14.14 30.44
N HIS A 36 12.48 -13.61 30.44
CA HIS A 36 12.17 -12.27 29.97
C HIS A 36 12.88 -11.25 30.86
N SER A 37 13.98 -10.67 30.38
CA SER A 37 14.56 -9.46 30.97
C SER A 37 13.57 -8.31 30.84
N GLY A 38 12.96 -7.93 31.97
CA GLY A 38 12.04 -6.81 32.08
C GLY A 38 12.71 -5.49 31.70
N PHE A 39 12.01 -4.69 30.89
CA PHE A 39 12.29 -3.26 30.81
C PHE A 39 11.80 -2.61 32.10
N ALA A 40 12.73 -2.17 32.93
CA ALA A 40 12.45 -1.35 34.10
C ALA A 40 11.85 -0.01 33.64
N ARG A 41 10.59 0.24 34.01
CA ARG A 41 9.99 1.58 34.00
C ARG A 41 10.48 2.31 35.24
N SER A 42 11.16 3.44 35.07
CA SER A 42 11.38 4.39 36.15
C SER A 42 10.09 5.19 36.36
N ASP A 43 9.55 5.14 37.58
CA ASP A 43 8.39 5.89 38.03
C ASP A 43 8.63 7.40 37.92
N PHE A 44 7.83 8.06 37.07
CA PHE A 44 7.54 9.49 37.20
C PHE A 44 6.05 9.63 37.46
N THR A 45 5.70 9.84 38.72
CA THR A 45 4.37 10.27 39.12
C THR A 45 4.21 11.74 38.77
N ASP A 46 3.60 12.02 37.62
CA ASP A 46 2.99 13.32 37.36
C ASP A 46 1.61 13.09 36.77
N THR A 47 0.60 13.34 37.61
CA THR A 47 -0.81 13.21 37.25
C THR A 47 -1.16 14.25 36.19
N PRO A 48 -1.52 13.89 34.95
CA PRO A 48 -1.97 14.89 33.99
C PRO A 48 -3.38 15.39 34.36
N PRO A 49 -3.73 16.66 34.12
CA PRO A 49 -5.07 17.18 34.37
C PRO A 49 -6.10 16.49 33.45
N PRO A 50 -7.38 16.45 33.84
CA PRO A 50 -8.40 15.75 33.07
C PRO A 50 -8.57 16.36 31.67
N VAL A 51 -8.44 15.51 30.65
CA VAL A 51 -8.70 15.85 29.25
C VAL A 51 -10.21 15.98 29.05
N ALA A 52 -10.67 17.19 28.73
CA ALA A 52 -12.06 17.44 28.37
C ALA A 52 -12.45 16.62 27.14
N THR A 53 -13.49 15.81 27.28
CA THR A 53 -14.15 15.11 26.19
C THR A 53 -14.79 16.14 25.27
N ALA A 54 -14.23 16.35 24.07
CA ALA A 54 -14.87 17.21 23.06
C ALA A 54 -16.09 16.47 22.49
N VAL A 55 -17.24 16.70 23.11
CA VAL A 55 -18.56 16.39 22.55
C VAL A 55 -18.76 17.28 21.32
N ALA A 56 -19.25 16.67 20.24
CA ALA A 56 -19.65 17.36 19.02
C ALA A 56 -20.68 18.47 19.34
N GLY A 57 -20.24 19.72 19.31
CA GLY A 57 -21.09 20.90 19.41
C GLY A 57 -20.79 21.81 18.22
N GLY A 58 -21.80 22.03 17.36
CA GLY A 58 -21.69 22.87 16.18
C GLY A 58 -21.28 24.29 16.54
N ILE A 59 -20.17 24.74 15.96
CA ILE A 59 -19.69 26.13 16.10
C ILE A 59 -20.22 26.91 14.89
N SER A 60 -21.43 27.47 15.04
CA SER A 60 -21.88 28.58 14.22
C SER A 60 -21.15 29.83 14.70
N GLY A 61 -20.03 30.13 14.04
CA GLY A 61 -19.25 31.34 14.27
C GLY A 61 -18.57 31.72 12.96
N SER A 62 -19.08 32.76 12.31
CA SER A 62 -18.54 33.31 11.06
C SER A 62 -17.14 33.89 11.27
N ARG A 63 -16.11 33.04 11.25
CA ARG A 63 -14.74 33.50 10.99
C ARG A 63 -14.64 33.82 9.51
N GLN A 64 -14.53 35.11 9.19
CA GLN A 64 -14.10 35.55 7.86
C GLN A 64 -12.82 34.79 7.47
N PRO A 65 -12.73 34.28 6.23
CA PRO A 65 -11.52 33.61 5.79
C PRO A 65 -10.37 34.63 5.84
N ALA A 66 -9.35 34.32 6.65
CA ALA A 66 -8.07 35.01 6.56
C ALA A 66 -7.62 34.92 5.09
N GLY A 67 -7.40 36.08 4.47
CA GLY A 67 -7.08 36.19 3.05
C GLY A 67 -6.00 35.18 2.66
N ALA A 68 -6.19 34.54 1.50
CA ALA A 68 -5.23 33.59 0.97
C ALA A 68 -3.82 34.21 1.05
N PRO A 69 -2.82 33.53 1.65
CA PRO A 69 -1.46 34.05 1.65
C PRO A 69 -1.06 34.31 0.21
N ALA A 70 -0.59 35.52 -0.06
CA ALA A 70 -0.11 35.91 -1.38
C ALA A 70 0.85 34.83 -1.89
N ARG A 71 0.67 34.38 -3.13
CA ARG A 71 1.66 33.55 -3.83
C ARG A 71 3.02 34.19 -3.58
N PRO A 72 4.02 33.48 -3.02
CA PRO A 72 5.34 34.05 -2.86
C PRO A 72 5.80 34.51 -4.24
N THR A 73 5.85 35.82 -4.44
CA THR A 73 6.44 36.42 -5.62
C THR A 73 7.89 35.99 -5.59
N GLY A 74 8.29 35.19 -6.59
CA GLY A 74 9.56 34.50 -6.61
C GLY A 74 10.74 35.48 -6.61
N ALA A 75 11.21 35.86 -5.42
CA ALA A 75 12.62 36.07 -5.20
C ALA A 75 13.24 34.67 -5.32
N GLY A 76 13.74 34.35 -6.51
CA GLY A 76 14.36 33.05 -6.77
C GLY A 76 15.39 32.77 -5.69
N VAL A 77 15.21 31.68 -4.95
CA VAL A 77 16.22 31.22 -4.00
C VAL A 77 17.48 30.95 -4.82
N ALA A 78 18.50 31.81 -4.67
CA ALA A 78 19.76 31.64 -5.35
C ALA A 78 20.49 30.44 -4.74
N TYR A 79 20.42 29.29 -5.41
CA TYR A 79 21.16 28.09 -5.01
C TYR A 79 22.67 28.33 -5.12
N ARG A 80 23.43 27.76 -4.19
CA ARG A 80 24.90 27.82 -4.24
C ARG A 80 25.42 27.20 -5.56
N PRO A 81 26.47 27.76 -6.19
CA PRO A 81 27.01 27.22 -7.45
C PRO A 81 27.36 25.73 -7.40
N GLU A 82 27.78 25.22 -6.25
CA GLU A 82 28.11 23.81 -6.03
C GLU A 82 26.88 22.90 -6.17
N ILE A 83 25.73 23.36 -5.69
CA ILE A 83 24.45 22.66 -5.80
C ILE A 83 24.03 22.61 -7.27
N ILE A 84 24.13 23.74 -7.98
CA ILE A 84 23.78 23.82 -9.40
C ILE A 84 24.66 22.86 -10.22
N ARG A 85 25.98 22.85 -9.97
CA ARG A 85 26.89 21.89 -10.62
C ARG A 85 26.56 20.44 -10.28
N GLY A 86 26.12 20.16 -9.05
CA GLY A 86 25.65 18.84 -8.63
C GLY A 86 24.42 18.39 -9.41
N ILE A 87 23.41 19.27 -9.51
CA ILE A 87 22.17 19.02 -10.27
C ILE A 87 22.50 18.77 -11.75
N ALA A 88 23.35 19.61 -12.37
CA ALA A 88 23.75 19.46 -13.77
C ALA A 88 24.39 18.10 -14.03
N ARG A 89 25.29 17.63 -13.15
CA ARG A 89 25.89 16.30 -13.27
C ARG A 89 24.86 15.17 -13.18
N GLU A 90 23.88 15.27 -12.28
CA GLU A 90 22.85 14.23 -12.18
C GLU A 90 21.89 14.24 -13.37
N VAL A 91 21.64 15.41 -13.97
CA VAL A 91 20.94 15.53 -15.25
C VAL A 91 21.72 14.82 -16.36
N GLU A 92 23.03 15.06 -16.48
CA GLU A 92 23.91 14.39 -17.43
C GLU A 92 23.99 12.87 -17.20
N ARG A 93 23.90 12.41 -15.95
CA ARG A 93 23.89 11.00 -15.55
C ARG A 93 22.55 10.29 -15.80
N GLY A 94 21.61 10.94 -16.47
CA GLY A 94 20.30 10.36 -16.78
C GLY A 94 19.32 10.54 -15.62
N ALA A 95 19.06 11.79 -15.23
CA ALA A 95 17.94 12.12 -14.36
C ALA A 95 16.62 11.61 -14.96
N VAL A 96 15.65 11.36 -14.07
CA VAL A 96 14.34 10.82 -14.44
C VAL A 96 13.28 11.90 -14.27
N ALA A 97 12.41 12.05 -15.26
CA ALA A 97 11.24 12.91 -15.20
C ALA A 97 10.03 12.13 -14.67
N VAL A 98 9.29 12.75 -13.75
CA VAL A 98 7.91 12.37 -13.45
C VAL A 98 7.01 13.09 -14.45
N VAL A 99 6.39 12.34 -15.35
CA VAL A 99 5.55 12.88 -16.44
C VAL A 99 4.07 12.72 -16.19
N GLY A 100 3.68 11.88 -15.21
CA GLY A 100 2.31 11.80 -14.74
C GLY A 100 2.22 11.22 -13.34
N MET A 101 1.11 11.47 -12.66
CA MET A 101 0.84 10.94 -11.32
C MET A 101 -0.64 10.64 -11.10
N GLY A 102 -0.93 9.63 -10.29
CA GLY A 102 -2.26 9.28 -9.86
C GLY A 102 -2.21 8.64 -8.48
N PHE A 103 -3.18 8.95 -7.63
CA PHE A 103 -3.15 8.51 -6.24
C PHE A 103 -4.55 8.38 -5.65
N LEU A 104 -4.63 7.60 -4.58
CA LEU A 104 -5.79 7.47 -3.71
C LEU A 104 -5.27 7.65 -2.29
N LEU A 105 -5.57 8.80 -1.69
CA LEU A 105 -5.17 9.12 -0.32
C LEU A 105 -6.42 9.53 0.48
N PRO A 106 -6.47 9.23 1.79
CA PRO A 106 -7.60 9.57 2.64
C PRO A 106 -7.97 11.05 2.54
N GLY A 107 -9.21 11.32 2.12
CA GLY A 107 -9.75 12.68 2.01
C GLY A 107 -9.37 13.42 0.72
N ALA A 108 -8.66 12.79 -0.21
CA ALA A 108 -8.26 13.38 -1.49
C ALA A 108 -8.14 12.32 -2.62
N GLU A 109 -9.12 11.42 -2.72
CA GLU A 109 -9.08 10.28 -3.62
C GLU A 109 -9.07 10.74 -5.09
N ALA A 110 -7.94 10.61 -5.79
CA ALA A 110 -7.78 11.07 -7.17
C ALA A 110 -8.12 12.56 -7.40
N HIS A 111 -8.01 13.39 -6.37
CA HIS A 111 -8.32 14.83 -6.42
C HIS A 111 -7.12 15.67 -5.96
N GLU A 112 -6.32 16.14 -6.92
CA GLU A 112 -5.09 16.94 -6.68
C GLU A 112 -5.36 18.24 -5.90
N GLU A 113 -6.42 18.96 -6.25
CA GLU A 113 -6.81 20.21 -5.57
C GLU A 113 -7.14 19.97 -4.10
N ARG A 114 -7.88 18.90 -3.80
CA ARG A 114 -8.24 18.54 -2.43
C ARG A 114 -7.03 18.09 -1.63
N PHE A 115 -6.12 17.32 -2.24
CA PHE A 115 -4.86 16.94 -1.60
C PHE A 115 -4.05 18.18 -1.20
N TRP A 116 -3.96 19.15 -2.11
CA TRP A 116 -3.25 20.40 -1.82
C TRP A 116 -3.95 21.25 -0.75
N GLU A 117 -5.28 21.24 -0.73
CA GLU A 117 -6.05 21.89 0.32
C GLU A 117 -5.75 21.30 1.70
N LEU A 118 -5.79 19.96 1.84
CA LEU A 118 -5.45 19.27 3.10
C LEU A 118 -4.06 19.68 3.61
N LEU A 119 -3.06 19.67 2.73
CA LEU A 119 -1.69 20.07 3.07
C LEU A 119 -1.60 21.54 3.48
N ARG A 120 -2.30 22.43 2.77
CA ARG A 120 -2.26 23.87 3.01
C ARG A 120 -2.99 24.26 4.31
N THR A 121 -4.09 23.59 4.63
CA THR A 121 -4.88 23.89 5.84
C THR A 121 -4.38 23.16 7.07
N GLY A 122 -3.55 22.11 6.90
CA GLY A 122 -3.13 21.23 7.98
C GLY A 122 -4.27 20.35 8.48
N GLU A 123 -5.28 20.10 7.64
CA GLU A 123 -6.39 19.22 7.98
C GLU A 123 -5.90 17.77 8.07
N VAL A 124 -6.34 17.07 9.12
CA VAL A 124 -5.92 15.70 9.43
C VAL A 124 -7.05 14.72 9.11
N ALA A 125 -6.79 13.78 8.19
CA ALA A 125 -7.74 12.76 7.75
C ALA A 125 -7.83 11.52 8.66
N ILE A 126 -7.23 11.56 9.86
CA ILE A 126 -7.29 10.47 10.84
C ILE A 126 -8.68 10.43 11.46
N THR A 127 -9.27 9.25 11.49
CA THR A 127 -10.60 8.98 12.05
C THR A 127 -10.56 7.71 12.88
N LYS A 128 -11.70 7.34 13.45
CA LYS A 128 -11.87 6.01 14.07
C LYS A 128 -12.06 4.95 13.00
N VAL A 129 -11.60 3.73 13.30
CA VAL A 129 -11.79 2.57 12.45
C VAL A 129 -13.29 2.35 12.22
N PRO A 130 -13.73 2.31 10.95
CA PRO A 130 -15.11 1.98 10.63
C PRO A 130 -15.42 0.50 10.88
N ASP A 131 -16.64 0.18 11.30
CA ASP A 131 -17.09 -1.21 11.55
C ASP A 131 -16.85 -2.16 10.35
N ARG A 132 -16.94 -1.63 9.12
CA ARG A 132 -16.68 -2.40 7.89
C ARG A 132 -15.25 -2.95 7.79
N VAL A 133 -14.29 -2.32 8.46
CA VAL A 133 -12.89 -2.75 8.49
C VAL A 133 -12.77 -3.83 9.56
N TRP A 134 -13.07 -3.48 10.80
CA TRP A 134 -13.33 -4.40 11.91
C TRP A 134 -14.14 -3.69 13.00
N PRO A 135 -15.03 -4.39 13.72
CA PRO A 135 -15.90 -3.78 14.73
C PRO A 135 -15.14 -3.48 16.04
N PRO A 136 -14.98 -2.20 16.44
CA PRO A 136 -14.26 -1.85 17.66
C PRO A 136 -14.90 -2.43 18.93
N ALA A 137 -16.23 -2.57 18.95
CA ALA A 137 -16.96 -3.21 20.05
C ALA A 137 -16.44 -4.62 20.40
N ARG A 138 -15.84 -5.31 19.43
CA ARG A 138 -15.27 -6.66 19.61
C ARG A 138 -13.75 -6.62 19.79
N PHE A 139 -13.05 -5.78 19.04
CA PHE A 139 -11.60 -5.86 18.92
C PHE A 139 -10.80 -4.73 19.57
N LEU A 140 -11.46 -3.70 20.12
CA LEU A 140 -10.78 -2.61 20.82
C LEU A 140 -10.72 -2.89 22.34
N ASP A 141 -9.51 -3.05 22.87
CA ASP A 141 -9.22 -3.04 24.30
C ASP A 141 -8.30 -1.86 24.64
N PRO A 142 -8.85 -0.69 25.03
CA PRO A 142 -8.05 0.48 25.35
C PRO A 142 -7.03 0.24 26.49
N SER A 143 -7.25 -0.75 27.36
CA SER A 143 -6.28 -1.09 28.41
C SER A 143 -4.99 -1.70 27.83
N GLY A 144 -5.08 -2.33 26.65
CA GLY A 144 -3.98 -3.03 26.00
C GLY A 144 -3.52 -4.28 26.76
N THR A 145 -4.40 -4.85 27.60
CA THR A 145 -4.08 -6.03 28.41
C THR A 145 -4.33 -7.33 27.64
N ASP A 146 -5.33 -7.34 26.76
CA ASP A 146 -5.63 -8.48 25.89
C ASP A 146 -4.66 -8.50 24.68
N PRO A 147 -3.81 -9.54 24.54
CA PRO A 147 -2.84 -9.63 23.45
C PRO A 147 -3.48 -9.89 22.07
N THR A 148 -4.79 -10.15 22.02
CA THR A 148 -5.54 -10.46 20.80
C THR A 148 -6.38 -9.29 20.29
N ARG A 149 -6.30 -8.13 20.96
CA ARG A 149 -7.09 -6.93 20.66
C ARG A 149 -6.20 -5.73 20.39
N SER A 150 -6.74 -4.76 19.65
CA SER A 150 -6.08 -3.47 19.41
C SER A 150 -6.31 -2.55 20.60
N TYR A 151 -5.32 -1.75 21.01
CA TYR A 151 -5.52 -0.74 22.04
C TYR A 151 -5.93 0.64 21.50
N THR A 152 -5.94 0.80 20.18
CA THR A 152 -6.30 2.03 19.48
C THR A 152 -7.20 1.69 18.29
N ASP A 153 -8.14 2.59 17.99
CA ASP A 153 -9.00 2.53 16.82
C ASP A 153 -8.70 3.68 15.86
N LEU A 154 -7.54 4.35 15.98
CA LEU A 154 -7.19 5.45 15.08
C LEU A 154 -6.60 4.93 13.76
N GLY A 155 -7.05 5.51 12.66
CA GLY A 155 -6.49 5.25 11.33
C GLY A 155 -6.92 6.28 10.29
N ALA A 156 -6.23 6.31 9.15
CA ALA A 156 -6.66 7.08 7.98
C ALA A 156 -7.18 6.14 6.89
N PHE A 157 -8.43 6.33 6.48
CA PHE A 157 -9.15 5.37 5.64
C PHE A 157 -9.61 6.00 4.33
N LEU A 158 -9.59 5.21 3.27
CA LEU A 158 -10.28 5.50 2.03
C LEU A 158 -11.79 5.25 2.22
N PRO A 159 -12.65 6.00 1.53
CA PRO A 159 -14.10 5.83 1.58
C PRO A 159 -14.49 4.45 1.04
N ASP A 160 -15.59 3.92 1.58
CA ASP A 160 -16.22 2.74 1.03
C ASP A 160 -16.97 3.13 -0.24
N ARG A 161 -16.36 2.88 -1.41
CA ARG A 161 -16.98 3.15 -2.69
C ARG A 161 -16.91 1.93 -3.60
N PRO A 162 -17.93 1.70 -4.44
CA PRO A 162 -17.88 0.66 -5.44
C PRO A 162 -16.68 0.85 -6.37
N PHE A 163 -15.92 -0.22 -6.58
CA PHE A 163 -14.87 -0.25 -7.60
C PHE A 163 -15.50 -0.27 -9.01
N PRO A 164 -15.07 0.59 -9.95
CA PRO A 164 -15.65 0.65 -11.29
C PRO A 164 -15.15 -0.51 -12.19
N ALA A 165 -15.46 -1.75 -11.82
CA ALA A 165 -14.90 -2.96 -12.40
C ALA A 165 -15.05 -3.07 -13.93
N ARG A 166 -16.19 -2.61 -14.47
CA ARG A 166 -16.46 -2.61 -15.92
C ARG A 166 -15.45 -1.76 -16.70
N ARG A 167 -15.00 -0.64 -16.13
CA ARG A 167 -13.96 0.24 -16.75
C ARG A 167 -12.66 -0.53 -16.98
N PHE A 168 -12.35 -1.48 -16.09
CA PHE A 168 -11.12 -2.27 -16.12
C PHE A 168 -11.29 -3.69 -16.66
N ARG A 169 -12.45 -3.98 -17.28
CA ARG A 169 -12.77 -5.30 -17.85
C ARG A 169 -12.75 -6.42 -16.81
N ILE A 170 -13.06 -6.10 -15.56
CA ILE A 170 -13.17 -7.06 -14.45
C ILE A 170 -14.65 -7.43 -14.27
N PRO A 171 -15.00 -8.74 -14.27
CA PRO A 171 -16.35 -9.19 -13.96
C PRO A 171 -16.79 -8.72 -12.57
N PRO A 172 -17.98 -8.11 -12.40
CA PRO A 172 -18.45 -7.65 -11.09
C PRO A 172 -18.47 -8.73 -10.00
N ALA A 173 -18.71 -9.99 -10.37
CA ALA A 173 -18.73 -11.11 -9.46
C ALA A 173 -17.36 -11.46 -8.86
N SER A 174 -16.26 -11.08 -9.52
CA SER A 174 -14.90 -11.32 -9.04
C SER A 174 -14.42 -10.26 -8.05
N VAL A 175 -15.03 -9.06 -8.04
CA VAL A 175 -14.59 -7.92 -7.22
C VAL A 175 -14.48 -8.23 -5.72
N PRO A 176 -15.43 -8.95 -5.08
CA PRO A 176 -15.31 -9.31 -3.65
C PRO A 176 -14.15 -10.26 -3.33
N LEU A 177 -13.53 -10.86 -4.37
CA LEU A 177 -12.41 -11.78 -4.27
C LEU A 177 -11.08 -11.11 -4.63
N LEU A 178 -11.09 -9.82 -4.96
CA LEU A 178 -9.88 -9.07 -5.28
C LEU A 178 -9.38 -8.34 -4.05
N ASP A 179 -8.09 -8.48 -3.79
CA ASP A 179 -7.36 -7.63 -2.87
C ASP A 179 -7.58 -6.17 -3.27
N LYS A 180 -7.98 -5.37 -2.28
CA LYS A 180 -8.30 -3.96 -2.43
C LYS A 180 -7.13 -3.13 -2.97
N ASN A 181 -5.88 -3.56 -2.77
CA ASN A 181 -4.71 -2.96 -3.37
C ASN A 181 -4.71 -3.13 -4.89
N GLN A 182 -5.16 -4.27 -5.44
CA GLN A 182 -5.26 -4.47 -6.89
C GLN A 182 -6.24 -3.47 -7.52
N CYS A 183 -7.39 -3.26 -6.89
CA CYS A 183 -8.39 -2.28 -7.32
C CYS A 183 -7.85 -0.84 -7.25
N SER A 184 -7.27 -0.46 -6.11
CA SER A 184 -6.71 0.88 -5.91
C SER A 184 -5.54 1.18 -6.85
N ALA A 185 -4.68 0.19 -7.13
CA ALA A 185 -3.55 0.34 -8.03
C ALA A 185 -4.02 0.58 -9.49
N LEU A 186 -5.08 -0.09 -9.94
CA LEU A 186 -5.66 0.12 -11.26
C LEU A 186 -6.19 1.55 -11.44
N GLU A 187 -6.86 2.09 -10.42
CA GLU A 187 -7.38 3.45 -10.46
C GLU A 187 -6.27 4.50 -10.41
N ALA A 188 -5.28 4.32 -9.53
CA ALA A 188 -4.11 5.20 -9.46
C ALA A 188 -3.31 5.16 -10.77
N ALA A 189 -3.08 3.98 -11.35
CA ALA A 189 -2.40 3.85 -12.64
C ALA A 189 -3.20 4.49 -13.79
N ALA A 190 -4.53 4.34 -13.81
CA ALA A 190 -5.36 4.98 -14.82
C ALA A 190 -5.26 6.51 -14.76
N ALA A 191 -5.30 7.09 -13.55
CA ALA A 191 -5.12 8.51 -13.35
C ALA A 191 -3.72 8.98 -13.76
N ALA A 192 -2.68 8.23 -13.38
CA ALA A 192 -1.29 8.54 -13.72
C ALA A 192 -1.03 8.52 -15.23
N LEU A 193 -1.60 7.54 -15.95
CA LEU A 193 -1.49 7.44 -17.40
C LEU A 193 -2.27 8.54 -18.11
N ALA A 194 -3.48 8.88 -17.64
CA ALA A 194 -4.25 9.99 -18.19
C ALA A 194 -3.51 11.32 -18.05
N ASP A 195 -2.89 11.54 -16.89
CA ASP A 195 -2.08 12.72 -16.60
C ASP A 195 -0.78 12.78 -17.43
N ALA A 196 -0.19 11.63 -17.74
CA ALA A 196 1.01 11.52 -18.57
C ALA A 196 0.77 11.66 -20.09
N GLY A 197 -0.49 11.75 -20.54
CA GLY A 197 -0.85 11.81 -21.97
C GLY A 197 -1.01 10.46 -22.65
N ASN A 198 -1.28 9.39 -21.89
CA ASN A 198 -1.61 8.02 -22.31
C ASN A 198 -0.73 7.39 -23.43
N PRO A 199 0.41 6.77 -23.08
CA PRO A 199 1.30 6.10 -24.05
C PRO A 199 0.74 4.84 -24.74
N GLN A 200 -0.50 4.42 -24.45
CA GLN A 200 -1.04 3.12 -24.88
C GLN A 200 -1.29 2.98 -26.38
N GLU A 201 -1.32 4.08 -27.13
CA GLU A 201 -1.62 4.03 -28.57
C GLU A 201 -0.46 3.48 -29.39
N ASP A 202 0.77 3.53 -28.87
CA ASP A 202 1.98 3.07 -29.58
C ASP A 202 2.41 1.67 -29.11
N PRO A 203 2.38 0.65 -30.00
CA PRO A 203 2.85 -0.69 -29.69
C PRO A 203 4.31 -0.75 -29.20
N GLU A 204 5.21 0.09 -29.73
CA GLU A 204 6.62 0.09 -29.32
C GLU A 204 6.76 0.64 -27.90
N ILE A 205 5.99 1.68 -27.55
CA ILE A 205 5.98 2.20 -26.19
C ILE A 205 5.44 1.15 -25.22
N ARG A 206 4.34 0.47 -25.57
CA ARG A 206 3.76 -0.61 -24.74
C ARG A 206 4.75 -1.73 -24.47
N ARG A 207 5.56 -2.13 -25.45
CA ARG A 207 6.61 -3.16 -25.29
C ARG A 207 7.72 -2.78 -24.30
N ARG A 208 7.97 -1.49 -24.11
CA ARG A 208 9.04 -0.97 -23.25
C ARG A 208 8.52 -0.19 -22.05
N THR A 209 7.28 -0.47 -21.66
CA THR A 209 6.66 0.10 -20.46
C THR A 209 6.62 -0.94 -19.35
N ASP A 210 7.39 -0.71 -18.29
CA ASP A 210 7.40 -1.56 -17.10
C ASP A 210 6.38 -1.10 -16.06
N VAL A 211 6.01 -2.01 -15.15
CA VAL A 211 5.18 -1.74 -13.96
C VAL A 211 5.87 -2.27 -12.71
N ILE A 212 6.29 -1.37 -11.81
CA ILE A 212 7.10 -1.73 -10.64
C ILE A 212 6.51 -1.06 -9.40
N LEU A 213 5.83 -1.82 -8.55
CA LEU A 213 5.14 -1.27 -7.39
C LEU A 213 5.73 -1.78 -6.06
N GLY A 214 5.88 -0.85 -5.12
CA GLY A 214 6.20 -1.15 -3.73
C GLY A 214 4.96 -1.60 -2.97
N MET A 215 5.03 -2.76 -2.33
CA MET A 215 3.94 -3.32 -1.56
C MET A 215 4.50 -4.32 -0.54
N ALA A 216 4.20 -4.10 0.73
CA ALA A 216 4.70 -4.97 1.79
C ALA A 216 3.79 -6.18 2.00
N GLN A 217 2.48 -5.97 1.99
CA GLN A 217 1.49 -7.00 2.31
C GLN A 217 0.28 -6.82 1.38
N GLY A 218 -0.47 -7.91 1.19
CA GLY A 218 -1.86 -7.84 0.74
C GLY A 218 -2.72 -7.05 1.72
N ASP A 219 -3.96 -6.80 1.33
CA ASP A 219 -4.98 -6.44 2.31
C ASP A 219 -5.30 -7.65 3.22
N ASP A 220 -6.40 -7.56 3.98
CA ASP A 220 -6.80 -8.62 4.90
C ASP A 220 -7.61 -9.75 4.22
N LEU A 221 -7.78 -9.73 2.90
CA LEU A 221 -8.56 -10.72 2.16
C LEU A 221 -7.98 -12.11 2.30
N ARG A 222 -6.66 -12.26 2.10
CA ARG A 222 -5.96 -13.54 2.20
C ARG A 222 -6.13 -14.18 3.58
N GLU A 223 -6.10 -13.36 4.62
CA GLU A 223 -6.25 -13.82 6.00
C GLU A 223 -7.69 -14.27 6.28
N ARG A 224 -8.67 -13.55 5.74
CA ARG A 224 -10.09 -13.93 5.81
C ARG A 224 -10.40 -15.19 5.02
N THR A 225 -9.81 -15.37 3.84
CA THR A 225 -9.93 -16.59 3.04
C THR A 225 -9.31 -17.78 3.79
N ALA A 226 -8.12 -17.61 4.38
CA ALA A 226 -7.50 -18.65 5.20
C ALA A 226 -8.38 -19.03 6.40
N ALA A 227 -8.93 -18.04 7.11
CA ALA A 227 -9.86 -18.28 8.21
C ALA A 227 -11.11 -19.05 7.75
N ARG A 228 -11.71 -18.67 6.62
CA ARG A 228 -12.84 -19.40 6.01
C ARG A 228 -12.51 -20.88 5.80
N ILE A 229 -11.37 -21.17 5.16
CA ILE A 229 -10.97 -22.55 4.84
C ILE A 229 -10.82 -23.39 6.11
N MET A 230 -10.13 -22.86 7.12
CA MET A 230 -9.90 -23.58 8.37
C MET A 230 -11.18 -23.81 9.16
N LEU A 231 -12.05 -22.79 9.26
CA LEU A 231 -13.31 -22.89 9.98
C LEU A 231 -14.27 -23.87 9.30
N ASP A 232 -14.39 -23.81 7.97
CA ASP A 232 -15.21 -24.78 7.24
C ASP A 232 -14.69 -26.21 7.38
N ALA A 233 -13.37 -26.43 7.50
CA ALA A 233 -12.79 -27.74 7.76
C ALA A 233 -13.20 -28.28 9.14
N LEU A 234 -13.07 -27.44 10.18
CA LEU A 234 -13.50 -27.79 11.53
C LEU A 234 -15.00 -28.12 11.60
N GLU A 235 -15.84 -27.35 10.90
CA GLU A 235 -17.29 -27.62 10.85
C GLU A 235 -17.61 -28.96 10.16
N ARG A 236 -16.88 -29.32 9.09
CA ARG A 236 -17.07 -30.60 8.39
C ARG A 236 -16.68 -31.81 9.26
N ASP A 237 -15.66 -31.66 10.09
CA ASP A 237 -15.16 -32.71 10.99
C ASP A 237 -16.07 -32.91 12.23
N GLY A 238 -17.29 -32.37 12.21
CA GLY A 238 -18.23 -32.44 13.33
C GLY A 238 -17.96 -31.39 14.42
N GLY A 239 -17.09 -30.42 14.15
CA GLY A 239 -16.89 -29.25 15.01
C GLY A 239 -18.16 -28.40 15.14
N MET A 240 -18.18 -27.54 16.16
CA MET A 240 -19.30 -26.64 16.38
C MET A 240 -19.44 -25.66 15.21
N LYS A 241 -20.64 -25.59 14.63
CA LYS A 241 -20.98 -24.54 13.67
C LYS A 241 -20.86 -23.18 14.36
N LEU A 242 -19.91 -22.37 13.92
CA LEU A 242 -19.67 -21.08 14.54
C LEU A 242 -20.62 -20.05 13.93
N PRO A 243 -21.23 -19.18 14.74
CA PRO A 243 -22.06 -18.09 14.24
C PRO A 243 -21.15 -16.99 13.66
N LEU A 244 -20.59 -17.24 12.47
CA LEU A 244 -19.59 -16.38 11.82
C LEU A 244 -20.10 -14.95 11.57
N GLU A 245 -21.41 -14.76 11.47
CA GLU A 245 -22.05 -13.45 11.43
C GLU A 245 -21.69 -12.57 12.65
N ARG A 246 -21.36 -13.19 13.79
CA ARG A 246 -20.93 -12.48 15.01
C ARG A 246 -19.51 -11.92 14.94
N LEU A 247 -18.74 -12.24 13.90
CA LEU A 247 -17.44 -11.62 13.66
C LEU A 247 -17.57 -10.15 13.24
N GLY A 248 -18.74 -9.75 12.72
CA GLY A 248 -19.03 -8.37 12.32
C GLY A 248 -18.41 -7.96 10.98
N PHE A 249 -17.81 -8.91 10.25
CA PHE A 249 -17.35 -8.70 8.88
C PHE A 249 -17.45 -10.01 8.07
N PRO A 250 -17.67 -9.94 6.75
CA PRO A 250 -17.83 -11.14 5.93
C PRO A 250 -16.49 -11.86 5.75
N LEU A 251 -16.54 -13.20 5.85
CA LEU A 251 -15.48 -14.07 5.35
C LEU A 251 -15.81 -14.44 3.90
N PRO A 252 -14.88 -14.21 2.94
CA PRO A 252 -15.13 -14.38 1.52
C PRO A 252 -15.41 -15.85 1.17
N GLN A 253 -16.08 -16.07 0.04
CA GLN A 253 -16.18 -17.40 -0.55
C GLN A 253 -14.85 -17.75 -1.21
N VAL A 254 -14.50 -19.04 -1.18
CA VAL A 254 -13.33 -19.55 -1.89
C VAL A 254 -13.76 -20.01 -3.28
N ARG A 255 -13.22 -19.37 -4.32
CA ARG A 255 -13.52 -19.63 -5.73
C ARG A 255 -12.24 -19.60 -6.54
N GLU A 256 -12.34 -19.87 -7.84
CA GLU A 256 -11.20 -19.92 -8.76
C GLU A 256 -10.44 -18.59 -8.82
N ASP A 257 -11.15 -17.47 -8.65
CA ASP A 257 -10.58 -16.12 -8.66
C ASP A 257 -9.91 -15.73 -7.33
N SER A 258 -10.11 -16.49 -6.23
CA SER A 258 -9.55 -16.15 -4.91
C SER A 258 -8.01 -16.09 -4.96
N MET A 259 -7.37 -17.10 -5.56
CA MET A 259 -5.91 -17.16 -5.63
C MET A 259 -5.31 -15.96 -6.38
N PRO A 260 -5.64 -15.68 -7.66
CA PRO A 260 -5.11 -14.50 -8.34
C PRO A 260 -5.61 -13.18 -7.72
N GLY A 261 -6.75 -13.20 -7.03
CA GLY A 261 -7.27 -12.06 -6.29
C GLY A 261 -6.45 -11.67 -5.07
N GLU A 262 -5.71 -12.59 -4.45
CA GLU A 262 -4.96 -12.36 -3.21
C GLU A 262 -3.44 -12.20 -3.41
N LEU A 263 -2.93 -12.50 -4.60
CA LEU A 263 -1.50 -12.47 -4.88
C LEU A 263 -0.96 -11.04 -5.05
N ALA A 264 0.11 -10.71 -4.32
CA ALA A 264 0.72 -9.37 -4.35
C ALA A 264 1.29 -9.02 -5.73
N ASN A 265 1.96 -9.95 -6.41
CA ASN A 265 2.51 -9.71 -7.76
C ASN A 265 1.42 -9.39 -8.80
N VAL A 266 0.19 -9.85 -8.57
CA VAL A 266 -0.95 -9.57 -9.46
C VAL A 266 -1.38 -8.10 -9.41
N VAL A 267 -0.98 -7.32 -8.40
CA VAL A 267 -1.19 -5.86 -8.41
C VAL A 267 -0.50 -5.20 -9.61
N ALA A 268 0.79 -5.49 -9.82
CA ALA A 268 1.52 -5.01 -10.98
C ALA A 268 1.05 -5.70 -12.27
N GLY A 269 0.80 -7.01 -12.22
CA GLY A 269 0.35 -7.80 -13.36
C GLY A 269 -1.01 -7.35 -13.92
N ARG A 270 -1.97 -6.96 -13.06
CA ARG A 270 -3.27 -6.44 -13.52
C ARG A 270 -3.14 -5.09 -14.20
N ILE A 271 -2.30 -4.19 -13.70
CA ILE A 271 -2.02 -2.92 -14.40
C ILE A 271 -1.48 -3.23 -15.80
N ALA A 272 -0.46 -4.10 -15.90
CA ALA A 272 0.12 -4.48 -17.17
C ALA A 272 -0.93 -5.08 -18.13
N ALA A 273 -1.74 -6.05 -17.66
CA ALA A 273 -2.78 -6.68 -18.48
C ALA A 273 -3.92 -5.72 -18.88
N THR A 274 -4.38 -4.88 -17.95
CA THR A 274 -5.47 -3.93 -18.19
C THR A 274 -5.09 -2.83 -19.17
N PHE A 275 -3.81 -2.45 -19.21
CA PHE A 275 -3.31 -1.37 -20.06
C PHE A 275 -2.43 -1.86 -21.22
N ASP A 276 -2.40 -3.19 -21.45
CA ASP A 276 -1.66 -3.84 -22.53
C ASP A 276 -0.17 -3.48 -22.57
N LEU A 277 0.46 -3.41 -21.39
CA LEU A 277 1.87 -3.10 -21.20
C LEU A 277 2.66 -4.41 -21.17
N SER A 278 3.63 -4.55 -22.05
CA SER A 278 4.38 -5.80 -22.26
C SER A 278 5.81 -5.75 -21.71
N GLY A 279 6.19 -4.68 -21.01
CA GLY A 279 7.44 -4.62 -20.26
C GLY A 279 7.43 -5.52 -19.02
N ALA A 280 8.50 -5.45 -18.24
CA ALA A 280 8.60 -6.16 -16.98
C ALA A 280 7.55 -5.64 -15.99
N ASN A 281 6.87 -6.56 -15.30
CA ASN A 281 5.97 -6.22 -14.21
C ASN A 281 6.29 -7.05 -12.98
N PHE A 282 6.42 -6.40 -11.82
CA PHE A 282 6.67 -7.06 -10.55
C PHE A 282 6.39 -6.11 -9.37
N THR A 283 6.29 -6.69 -8.17
CA THR A 283 6.24 -5.96 -6.92
C THR A 283 7.55 -6.09 -6.16
N VAL A 284 7.86 -5.10 -5.33
CA VAL A 284 8.98 -5.13 -4.38
C VAL A 284 8.47 -4.95 -2.97
N ASP A 285 9.03 -5.72 -2.05
CA ASP A 285 8.75 -5.60 -0.62
C ASP A 285 10.01 -5.15 0.11
N ALA A 286 9.93 -3.95 0.67
CA ALA A 286 10.91 -3.41 1.61
C ALA A 286 10.17 -2.74 2.77
N ALA A 287 9.04 -3.32 3.19
CA ALA A 287 8.14 -2.75 4.19
C ALA A 287 7.80 -1.28 3.88
N CYS A 288 7.96 -0.39 4.86
CA CYS A 288 7.67 1.05 4.74
C CYS A 288 8.47 1.75 3.63
N ALA A 289 9.61 1.19 3.19
CA ALA A 289 10.44 1.75 2.13
C ALA A 289 10.07 1.23 0.73
N GLY A 290 9.10 0.31 0.61
CA GLY A 290 8.78 -0.39 -0.64
C GLY A 290 8.57 0.54 -1.84
N SER A 291 7.84 1.65 -1.66
CA SER A 291 7.57 2.61 -2.74
C SER A 291 8.83 3.32 -3.24
N LEU A 292 9.78 3.63 -2.34
CA LEU A 292 11.06 4.25 -2.69
C LEU A 292 12.03 3.25 -3.31
N VAL A 293 12.00 1.98 -2.87
CA VAL A 293 12.79 0.90 -3.50
C VAL A 293 12.27 0.60 -4.90
N ALA A 294 10.95 0.61 -5.11
CA ALA A 294 10.35 0.50 -6.43
C ALA A 294 10.82 1.63 -7.34
N LEU A 295 10.83 2.87 -6.82
CA LEU A 295 11.30 4.05 -7.53
C LEU A 295 12.80 3.96 -7.89
N ALA A 296 13.65 3.54 -6.95
CA ALA A 296 15.07 3.33 -7.20
C ALA A 296 15.29 2.28 -8.31
N THR A 297 14.55 1.18 -8.26
CA THR A 297 14.58 0.13 -9.29
C THR A 297 14.14 0.67 -10.65
N ALA A 298 13.10 1.51 -10.68
CA ALA A 298 12.63 2.15 -11.90
C ALA A 298 13.70 3.08 -12.50
N ILE A 299 14.37 3.89 -11.67
CA ILE A 299 15.46 4.78 -12.11
C ILE A 299 16.59 3.97 -12.77
N ASP A 300 17.02 2.87 -12.14
CA ASP A 300 18.07 2.02 -12.70
C ASP A 300 17.68 1.40 -14.04
N ARG A 301 16.41 0.98 -14.18
CA ARG A 301 15.90 0.38 -15.43
C ARG A 301 15.75 1.41 -16.55
N LEU A 302 15.35 2.64 -16.25
CA LEU A 302 15.34 3.75 -17.20
C LEU A 302 16.77 4.13 -17.64
N ARG A 303 17.70 4.28 -16.68
CA ARG A 303 19.10 4.64 -16.94
C ARG A 303 19.84 3.58 -17.75
N SER A 304 19.59 2.31 -17.47
CA SER A 304 20.19 1.20 -18.22
C SER A 304 19.53 0.92 -19.57
N GLY A 305 18.50 1.68 -19.95
CA GLY A 305 17.78 1.47 -21.21
C GLY A 305 16.98 0.16 -21.25
N ARG A 306 16.69 -0.47 -20.11
CA ARG A 306 15.87 -1.68 -20.05
C ARG A 306 14.38 -1.38 -20.24
N ALA A 307 13.96 -0.15 -19.95
CA ALA A 307 12.62 0.37 -20.22
C ALA A 307 12.70 1.84 -20.67
N ASP A 308 11.64 2.32 -21.31
CA ASP A 308 11.51 3.72 -21.77
C ASP A 308 10.46 4.49 -20.97
N TRP A 309 9.50 3.75 -20.41
CA TRP A 309 8.45 4.22 -19.54
C TRP A 309 8.31 3.26 -18.37
N ILE A 310 8.06 3.76 -17.17
CA ILE A 310 7.80 2.91 -16.02
C ILE A 310 6.66 3.51 -15.19
N LEU A 311 5.67 2.69 -14.84
CA LEU A 311 4.73 2.99 -13.78
C LEU A 311 5.33 2.53 -12.46
N SER A 312 5.59 3.44 -11.53
CA SER A 312 6.16 3.09 -10.23
C SER A 312 5.58 3.89 -9.07
N GLY A 313 5.64 3.34 -7.87
CA GLY A 313 5.05 3.94 -6.68
C GLY A 313 4.78 2.87 -5.62
N GLY A 314 3.72 3.03 -4.84
CA GLY A 314 3.31 2.03 -3.87
C GLY A 314 1.87 2.19 -3.41
N ILE A 315 1.28 1.08 -2.99
CA ILE A 315 -0.11 0.97 -2.55
C ILE A 315 -0.15 0.12 -1.28
N ASP A 316 -0.88 0.56 -0.27
CA ASP A 316 -1.16 -0.21 0.93
C ASP A 316 -2.62 0.00 1.39
N ARG A 317 -3.30 -1.10 1.66
CA ARG A 317 -4.70 -1.16 2.13
C ARG A 317 -4.84 -2.11 3.31
N ASN A 318 -3.73 -2.46 3.96
CA ASN A 318 -3.73 -3.45 5.03
C ASN A 318 -4.15 -2.82 6.37
N MET A 319 -5.46 -2.72 6.55
CA MET A 319 -6.08 -2.14 7.75
C MET A 319 -6.80 -3.19 8.61
N GLY A 320 -6.56 -4.48 8.34
CA GLY A 320 -7.21 -5.58 9.04
C GLY A 320 -6.83 -5.66 10.52
N ILE A 321 -7.70 -6.30 11.32
CA ILE A 321 -7.50 -6.41 12.76
C ILE A 321 -6.21 -7.17 13.13
N ALA A 322 -5.78 -8.12 12.30
CA ALA A 322 -4.53 -8.85 12.51
C ALA A 322 -3.32 -7.90 12.50
N ALA A 323 -3.25 -6.96 11.56
CA ALA A 323 -2.19 -5.96 11.50
C ALA A 323 -2.22 -5.01 12.70
N TYR A 324 -3.39 -4.45 13.02
CA TYR A 324 -3.58 -3.57 14.19
C TYR A 324 -3.14 -4.23 15.50
N THR A 325 -3.57 -5.47 15.74
CA THR A 325 -3.24 -6.22 16.95
C THR A 325 -1.73 -6.47 17.06
N LYS A 326 -1.08 -6.88 15.95
CA LYS A 326 0.37 -7.13 15.92
C LYS A 326 1.17 -5.84 16.18
N PHE A 327 0.79 -4.71 15.57
CA PHE A 327 1.48 -3.44 15.81
C PHE A 327 1.19 -2.84 17.19
N CYS A 328 -0.02 -3.04 17.74
CA CYS A 328 -0.30 -2.73 19.13
C CYS A 328 0.58 -3.57 20.05
N ARG A 329 0.73 -4.88 19.77
CA ARG A 329 1.58 -5.73 20.60
C ARG A 329 3.06 -5.35 20.53
N LEU A 330 3.50 -4.81 19.40
CA LEU A 330 4.83 -4.21 19.24
C LEU A 330 4.98 -2.87 19.98
N GLY A 331 3.86 -2.24 20.40
CA GLY A 331 3.84 -0.90 20.98
C GLY A 331 4.10 0.20 19.96
N ALA A 332 3.84 -0.07 18.67
CA ALA A 332 4.20 0.83 17.59
C ALA A 332 3.09 1.84 17.23
N LEU A 333 1.84 1.56 17.59
CA LEU A 333 0.70 2.44 17.27
C LEU A 333 0.47 3.50 18.34
N SER A 334 0.15 4.71 17.92
CA SER A 334 -0.25 5.80 18.83
C SER A 334 -1.66 5.58 19.39
N ARG A 335 -1.86 6.01 20.64
CA ARG A 335 -3.19 6.10 21.28
C ARG A 335 -3.88 7.43 21.05
N HIS A 336 -3.14 8.45 20.61
CA HIS A 336 -3.56 9.84 20.70
C HIS A 336 -3.61 10.56 19.35
N GLY A 337 -2.87 10.07 18.35
CA GLY A 337 -2.83 10.66 17.01
C GLY A 337 -1.44 10.64 16.40
N SER A 338 -1.23 11.37 15.31
CA SER A 338 0.08 11.48 14.68
C SER A 338 0.72 12.81 15.05
N PHE A 339 1.87 12.76 15.74
CA PHE A 339 2.61 13.96 16.16
C PHE A 339 4.12 13.85 15.86
N PRO A 340 4.54 13.83 14.58
CA PRO A 340 5.94 13.69 14.21
C PRO A 340 6.81 14.81 14.80
N PHE A 341 7.92 14.42 15.44
CA PHE A 341 8.90 15.33 16.07
C PHE A 341 8.36 16.18 17.24
N ASP A 342 7.16 15.89 17.75
CA ASP A 342 6.54 16.58 18.89
C ASP A 342 6.74 15.79 20.19
N ARG A 343 6.70 16.46 21.35
CA ARG A 343 6.77 15.81 22.67
C ARG A 343 5.63 14.80 22.91
N ARG A 344 4.51 14.93 22.19
CA ARG A 344 3.36 14.03 22.25
C ARG A 344 3.56 12.72 21.49
N ALA A 345 4.66 12.56 20.73
CA ALA A 345 4.90 11.37 19.93
C ALA A 345 4.96 10.10 20.80
N ASP A 346 4.05 9.16 20.53
CA ASP A 346 3.91 7.89 21.26
C ASP A 346 3.76 6.67 20.31
N GLY A 347 3.94 6.87 19.01
CA GLY A 347 3.79 5.85 17.97
C GLY A 347 3.35 6.45 16.65
N PHE A 348 3.09 5.61 15.65
CA PHE A 348 2.49 6.04 14.38
C PHE A 348 1.00 5.67 14.31
N VAL A 349 0.28 6.27 13.37
CA VAL A 349 -1.10 5.89 13.05
C VAL A 349 -1.11 5.21 11.68
N MET A 350 -1.77 4.06 11.58
CA MET A 350 -1.89 3.35 10.31
C MET A 350 -2.75 4.14 9.32
N GLY A 351 -2.45 4.04 8.04
CA GLY A 351 -3.25 4.61 6.98
C GLY A 351 -3.20 3.76 5.73
N GLU A 352 -4.33 3.67 5.03
CA GLU A 352 -4.38 3.10 3.69
C GLU A 352 -4.25 4.21 2.63
N GLY A 353 -3.80 3.82 1.45
CA GLY A 353 -3.66 4.72 0.31
C GLY A 353 -2.55 4.26 -0.63
N GLY A 354 -2.31 5.06 -1.65
CA GLY A 354 -1.20 4.79 -2.55
C GLY A 354 -1.11 5.78 -3.70
N ALA A 355 0.03 5.75 -4.37
CA ALA A 355 0.34 6.59 -5.51
C ALA A 355 1.10 5.79 -6.58
N VAL A 356 0.85 6.13 -7.83
CA VAL A 356 1.54 5.64 -9.01
C VAL A 356 2.01 6.85 -9.81
N PHE A 357 3.28 6.83 -10.20
CA PHE A 357 3.95 7.82 -11.03
C PHE A 357 4.30 7.20 -12.37
N VAL A 358 4.21 7.98 -13.43
CA VAL A 358 4.73 7.63 -14.74
C VAL A 358 6.09 8.29 -14.90
N LEU A 359 7.11 7.47 -15.14
CA LEU A 359 8.51 7.86 -15.15
C LEU A 359 9.13 7.65 -16.52
N ARG A 360 10.00 8.59 -16.91
CA ARG A 360 10.82 8.48 -18.13
C ARG A 360 12.19 9.07 -17.90
N ARG A 361 13.16 8.74 -18.77
CA ARG A 361 14.40 9.51 -18.84
C ARG A 361 14.08 10.97 -19.15
N LEU A 362 14.72 11.89 -18.45
CA LEU A 362 14.48 13.33 -18.62
C LEU A 362 14.71 13.77 -20.08
N SER A 363 15.75 13.25 -20.73
CA SER A 363 16.06 13.55 -22.13
C SER A 363 14.93 13.16 -23.09
N ASP A 364 14.28 12.01 -22.86
CA ASP A 364 13.17 11.55 -23.70
C ASP A 364 11.90 12.35 -23.44
N ALA A 365 11.62 12.67 -22.18
CA ALA A 365 10.49 13.52 -21.82
C ALA A 365 10.60 14.92 -22.45
N LEU A 366 11.81 15.50 -22.45
CA LEU A 366 12.08 16.78 -23.11
C LEU A 366 11.97 16.69 -24.63
N ARG A 367 12.56 15.65 -25.24
CA ARG A 367 12.47 15.41 -26.70
C ARG A 367 11.01 15.31 -27.16
N ASP A 368 10.20 14.60 -26.39
CA ASP A 368 8.80 14.32 -26.72
C ASP A 368 7.84 15.43 -26.23
N GLY A 369 8.37 16.55 -25.70
CA GLY A 369 7.58 17.72 -25.29
C GLY A 369 6.62 17.46 -24.13
N GLN A 370 6.91 16.48 -23.27
CA GLN A 370 6.03 16.12 -22.17
C GLN A 370 6.05 17.14 -21.05
N ARG A 371 4.91 17.27 -20.36
CA ARG A 371 4.83 18.00 -19.11
C ARG A 371 5.65 17.29 -18.04
N ILE A 372 6.66 17.97 -17.51
CA ILE A 372 7.49 17.47 -16.41
C ILE A 372 6.92 18.02 -15.10
N ARG A 373 6.42 17.12 -14.24
CA ARG A 373 5.91 17.48 -12.91
C ARG A 373 7.04 17.65 -11.90
N ALA A 374 8.04 16.77 -11.98
CA ALA A 374 9.23 16.80 -11.13
C ALA A 374 10.40 16.11 -11.84
N ILE A 375 11.62 16.41 -11.37
CA ILE A 375 12.85 15.77 -11.81
C ILE A 375 13.46 15.04 -10.62
N ILE A 376 13.71 13.74 -10.79
CA ILE A 376 14.40 12.90 -9.81
C ILE A 376 15.87 12.82 -10.22
N LEU A 377 16.73 13.39 -9.39
CA LEU A 377 18.18 13.43 -9.62
C LEU A 377 18.85 12.10 -9.25
N GLY A 378 18.35 11.43 -8.23
CA GLY A 378 18.86 10.13 -7.81
C GLY A 378 18.04 9.52 -6.67
N ALA A 379 18.29 8.25 -6.40
CA ALA A 379 17.77 7.51 -5.27
C ALA A 379 18.89 6.62 -4.72
N GLY A 380 18.86 6.35 -3.42
CA GLY A 380 19.79 5.46 -2.75
C GLY A 380 19.03 4.49 -1.85
N THR A 381 19.52 3.26 -1.76
CA THR A 381 18.99 2.24 -0.86
C THR A 381 20.11 1.75 0.04
N ALA A 382 19.77 1.44 1.28
CA ALA A 382 20.70 0.91 2.28
C ALA A 382 19.93 0.00 3.25
N SER A 383 20.67 -0.72 4.08
CA SER A 383 20.13 -1.49 5.19
C SER A 383 20.93 -1.18 6.46
N ASP A 384 20.22 -1.11 7.58
CA ASP A 384 20.79 -0.85 8.91
C ASP A 384 21.79 -1.93 9.36
N GLY A 385 21.79 -3.09 8.70
CA GLY A 385 22.72 -4.17 8.96
C GLY A 385 22.58 -4.73 10.38
N ARG A 386 23.71 -4.96 11.06
CA ARG A 386 23.73 -5.45 12.44
C ARG A 386 23.49 -4.28 13.41
N GLY A 387 22.24 -4.13 13.88
CA GLY A 387 21.82 -3.09 14.82
C GLY A 387 21.34 -3.61 16.18
N LYS A 388 20.61 -2.75 16.91
CA LYS A 388 20.04 -3.04 18.25
C LYS A 388 18.89 -4.06 18.24
N GLY A 389 18.29 -4.29 17.08
CA GLY A 389 17.19 -5.23 16.87
C GLY A 389 16.64 -5.12 15.46
N ILE A 390 15.90 -6.13 15.00
CA ILE A 390 15.39 -6.20 13.62
C ILE A 390 14.39 -5.08 13.27
N THR A 391 13.73 -4.49 14.27
CA THR A 391 12.76 -3.40 14.11
C THR A 391 13.28 -2.05 14.60
N ALA A 392 14.52 -1.97 15.08
CA ALA A 392 15.10 -0.74 15.60
C ALA A 392 15.82 0.03 14.47
N PRO A 393 15.56 1.34 14.28
CA PRO A 393 16.26 2.13 13.27
C PRO A 393 17.75 2.36 13.65
N ASN A 394 18.60 2.62 12.64
CA ASN A 394 20.02 2.92 12.80
C ASN A 394 20.40 4.31 12.24
#